data_AF-A0A1F4MIK6-F1
#
_entry.id   AF-A0A1F4MIK6-F1
#
_cell.length_a   1.000
_cell.length_b   1.000
_cell.length_c   1.000
_cell.angle_alpha   90.00
_cell.angle_beta   90.00
_cell.angle_gamma   90.00
#
_symmetry.space_group_name_H-M   'P 1'
#
loop_
_entity.id
_entity.type
_entity.pdbx_description
1 polymer ?
#
loop_
_entity_poly.entity_id
_entity_poly.type
_entity_poly.pdbx_seq_one_letter_code
_entity_poly.pdbx_strand_id
1 'polypeptide(L)'
;MSVALGLLVSSWSLVTSAQEFTFDASEFEKKTFEFSGYLEQKEELLQLRGDSPAFQLAYPGETSRFELLRSTTTLELGGKLNLGDFVLDARAQGGQANDDLVSNTRELAVMEGGLRWSASPGLTFDLGKRVQRWGKGYAWSPVAMVERPRDANDPAASREGFVMATGEWTRSFSGPISAVSLTGLLVPTDGDMNADFGQTQDLNPAARLYLLAWDTDIDLMWRSQGARPESFGLDFSRNLSTALELHGEWARTLDASRNTVTASGVTSSERVVMDSYLLGVRYLTQGEVTWIAEYYRNGAGYSAQELSVYYQFLETALEPGAPATLASTARTVAQSGYARPNPGRDYLYLKASVSEPLDWVYGAASLTTMVNLNDHSYQITPEISYTGFANWELRGRLILLAGQAHTEFNEKTTSRRLEIYARYYF
;
A
#
# COMPACT_ATOMS: atom_id res chain seq x y z
N MET A 1 -72.71 -13.53 -13.24
CA MET A 1 -71.29 -13.49 -13.65
C MET A 1 -70.53 -12.78 -12.54
N SER A 2 -70.06 -13.52 -11.53
CA SER A 2 -69.32 -13.00 -10.39
C SER A 2 -68.35 -14.10 -9.96
N VAL A 3 -67.06 -13.79 -10.09
CA VAL A 3 -65.94 -14.68 -9.77
C VAL A 3 -65.60 -14.52 -8.28
N ALA A 4 -65.34 -15.66 -7.65
CA ALA A 4 -64.99 -15.82 -6.25
C ALA A 4 -63.63 -15.21 -5.89
N LEU A 5 -63.51 -14.69 -4.66
CA LEU A 5 -62.21 -14.46 -4.02
C LEU A 5 -62.29 -15.03 -2.60
N GLY A 6 -61.64 -16.17 -2.39
CA GLY A 6 -61.52 -16.83 -1.09
C GLY A 6 -60.43 -16.17 -0.25
N LEU A 7 -60.80 -15.78 0.97
CA LEU A 7 -59.85 -15.46 2.04
C LEU A 7 -59.34 -16.77 2.64
N LEU A 8 -58.03 -16.99 2.57
CA LEU A 8 -57.32 -18.02 3.34
C LEU A 8 -56.43 -17.31 4.36
N VAL A 9 -56.88 -17.37 5.61
CA VAL A 9 -56.07 -17.07 6.80
C VAL A 9 -55.16 -18.28 7.01
N SER A 10 -53.84 -18.10 6.90
CA SER A 10 -52.87 -19.05 7.43
C SER A 10 -52.00 -18.34 8.47
N SER A 11 -52.09 -18.86 9.69
CA SER A 11 -51.30 -18.53 10.87
C SER A 11 -49.82 -18.81 10.63
N TRP A 12 -48.97 -17.79 10.71
CA TRP A 12 -47.52 -17.93 10.76
C TRP A 12 -47.09 -18.18 12.20
N SER A 13 -46.85 -19.44 12.53
CA SER A 13 -46.18 -19.83 13.77
C SER A 13 -44.69 -19.51 13.62
N LEU A 14 -44.21 -18.49 14.34
CA LEU A 14 -42.77 -18.26 14.51
C LEU A 14 -42.21 -19.40 15.35
N VAL A 15 -41.56 -20.38 14.69
CA VAL A 15 -40.71 -21.35 15.37
C VAL A 15 -39.36 -20.69 15.57
N THR A 16 -39.13 -20.16 16.77
CA THR A 16 -37.80 -19.87 17.29
C THR A 16 -37.09 -21.19 17.55
N SER A 17 -36.31 -21.67 16.58
CA SER A 17 -35.32 -22.71 16.84
C SER A 17 -34.08 -22.04 17.41
N ALA A 18 -33.76 -22.35 18.67
CA ALA A 18 -32.41 -22.15 19.18
C ALA A 18 -31.47 -22.96 18.28
N GLN A 19 -30.55 -22.31 17.57
CA GLN A 19 -29.46 -23.00 16.89
C GLN A 19 -28.53 -23.53 17.97
N GLU A 20 -28.55 -24.84 18.19
CA GLU A 20 -27.48 -25.53 18.91
C GLU A 20 -26.18 -25.27 18.14
N PHE A 21 -25.19 -24.65 18.79
CA PHE A 21 -23.85 -24.55 18.26
C PHE A 21 -23.25 -25.97 18.19
N THR A 22 -23.39 -26.62 17.04
CA THR A 22 -22.66 -27.85 16.72
C THR A 22 -21.29 -27.48 16.19
N PHE A 23 -20.24 -27.80 16.94
CA PHE A 23 -18.87 -27.71 16.45
C PHE A 23 -18.68 -28.72 15.32
N ASP A 24 -18.63 -28.23 14.08
CA ASP A 24 -18.32 -29.06 12.92
C ASP A 24 -16.80 -29.05 12.69
N ALA A 25 -16.14 -30.14 13.07
CA ALA A 25 -14.70 -30.30 12.87
C ALA A 25 -14.29 -30.24 11.38
N SER A 26 -15.22 -30.50 10.45
CA SER A 26 -14.96 -30.42 9.01
C SER A 26 -14.80 -28.98 8.50
N GLU A 27 -15.29 -27.97 9.23
CA GLU A 27 -15.00 -26.56 8.92
C GLU A 27 -13.52 -26.19 9.12
N PHE A 28 -12.79 -26.97 9.93
CA PHE A 28 -11.37 -26.77 10.22
C PHE A 28 -10.45 -27.70 9.42
N GLU A 29 -10.99 -28.62 8.65
CA GLU A 29 -10.20 -29.44 7.73
C GLU A 29 -9.74 -28.60 6.53
N LYS A 30 -8.48 -28.75 6.13
CA LYS A 30 -7.94 -28.08 4.95
C LYS A 30 -8.73 -28.53 3.72
N LYS A 31 -9.57 -27.65 3.20
CA LYS A 31 -10.31 -27.89 1.96
C LYS A 31 -9.31 -28.14 0.83
N THR A 32 -9.56 -29.15 0.01
CA THR A 32 -8.72 -29.43 -1.15
C THR A 32 -8.64 -28.22 -2.06
N PHE A 33 -9.77 -27.56 -2.30
CA PHE A 33 -9.88 -26.36 -3.11
C PHE A 33 -10.65 -25.27 -2.37
N GLU A 34 -10.13 -24.04 -2.44
CA GLU A 34 -10.77 -22.82 -1.95
C GLU A 34 -10.84 -21.83 -3.11
N PHE A 35 -11.98 -21.17 -3.26
CA PHE A 35 -12.19 -20.08 -4.19
C PHE A 35 -12.82 -18.92 -3.43
N SER A 36 -12.36 -17.71 -3.70
CA SER A 36 -12.88 -16.50 -3.09
C SER A 36 -12.68 -15.32 -4.02
N GLY A 37 -13.38 -14.23 -3.80
CA GLY A 37 -13.12 -13.00 -4.53
C GLY A 37 -13.91 -11.83 -4.00
N TYR A 38 -13.77 -10.70 -4.67
CA TYR A 38 -14.66 -9.57 -4.48
C TYR A 38 -14.89 -8.78 -5.76
N LEU A 39 -16.04 -8.13 -5.81
CA LEU A 39 -16.35 -7.05 -6.73
C LEU A 39 -16.47 -5.76 -5.94
N GLU A 40 -15.75 -4.72 -6.35
CA GLU A 40 -15.79 -3.40 -5.74
C GLU A 40 -16.23 -2.36 -6.77
N GLN A 41 -17.17 -1.50 -6.37
CA GLN A 41 -17.51 -0.27 -7.06
C GLN A 41 -17.10 0.91 -6.20
N LYS A 42 -16.24 1.78 -6.73
CA LYS A 42 -15.74 2.99 -6.07
C LYS A 42 -16.08 4.23 -6.89
N GLU A 43 -16.68 5.23 -6.24
CA GLU A 43 -16.93 6.55 -6.79
C GLU A 43 -16.06 7.58 -6.08
N GLU A 44 -15.38 8.42 -6.85
CA GLU A 44 -14.48 9.46 -6.36
C GLU A 44 -14.91 10.82 -6.90
N LEU A 45 -15.17 11.77 -6.00
CA LEU A 45 -15.31 13.19 -6.34
C LEU A 45 -13.98 13.89 -6.06
N LEU A 46 -13.26 14.23 -7.11
CA LEU A 46 -11.96 14.89 -7.05
C LEU A 46 -12.13 16.39 -7.28
N GLN A 47 -11.49 17.19 -6.43
CA GLN A 47 -11.47 18.63 -6.55
C GLN A 47 -10.07 19.06 -6.96
N LEU A 48 -9.94 19.29 -8.27
CA LEU A 48 -8.69 19.44 -8.98
C LEU A 48 -8.13 20.86 -8.84
N ARG A 49 -6.81 20.96 -8.97
CA ARG A 49 -6.10 22.23 -9.13
C ARG A 49 -5.84 22.45 -10.62
N GLY A 50 -6.88 22.72 -11.40
CA GLY A 50 -6.82 22.79 -12.87
C GLY A 50 -5.77 23.75 -13.42
N ASP A 51 -5.50 24.84 -12.71
CA ASP A 51 -4.52 25.84 -13.12
C ASP A 51 -3.08 25.53 -12.65
N SER A 52 -2.89 24.45 -11.90
CA SER A 52 -1.56 24.09 -11.36
C SER A 52 -0.66 23.45 -12.41
N PRO A 53 0.67 23.64 -12.29
CA PRO A 53 1.63 22.91 -13.12
C PRO A 53 1.50 21.38 -12.97
N ALA A 54 1.14 20.89 -11.79
CA ALA A 54 0.92 19.47 -11.54
C ALA A 54 -0.25 18.91 -12.38
N PHE A 55 -1.35 19.67 -12.51
CA PHE A 55 -2.46 19.28 -13.39
C PHE A 55 -2.03 19.22 -14.85
N GLN A 56 -1.31 20.24 -15.33
CA GLN A 56 -0.82 20.28 -16.71
C GLN A 56 0.18 19.15 -17.01
N LEU A 57 0.99 18.77 -16.03
CA LEU A 57 1.92 17.65 -16.14
C LEU A 57 1.19 16.30 -16.18
N ALA A 58 0.13 16.14 -15.38
CA ALA A 58 -0.68 14.93 -15.33
C ALA A 58 -1.62 14.77 -16.53
N TYR A 59 -2.11 15.88 -17.09
CA TYR A 59 -3.08 15.92 -18.18
C TYR A 59 -2.63 16.88 -19.30
N PRO A 60 -1.58 16.54 -20.06
CA PRO A 60 -1.03 17.43 -21.07
C PRO A 60 -2.04 17.77 -22.17
N GLY A 61 -2.28 19.06 -22.40
CA GLY A 61 -3.18 19.55 -23.45
C GLY A 61 -4.66 19.62 -23.07
N GLU A 62 -5.02 19.16 -21.87
CA GLU A 62 -6.38 19.24 -21.35
C GLU A 62 -6.71 20.64 -20.83
N THR A 63 -7.98 21.02 -20.94
CA THR A 63 -8.45 22.28 -20.38
C THR A 63 -8.50 22.23 -18.85
N SER A 64 -8.17 23.36 -18.22
CA SER A 64 -8.27 23.51 -16.77
C SER A 64 -9.68 23.16 -16.29
N ARG A 65 -9.75 22.38 -15.21
CA ARG A 65 -10.98 21.98 -14.55
C ARG A 65 -10.77 21.84 -13.06
N PHE A 66 -11.85 22.04 -12.30
CA PHE A 66 -11.80 22.08 -10.84
C PHE A 66 -12.53 20.91 -10.18
N GLU A 67 -13.28 20.14 -10.94
CA GLU A 67 -14.06 19.00 -10.46
C GLU A 67 -13.95 17.85 -11.46
N LEU A 68 -13.90 16.63 -10.94
CA LEU A 68 -13.91 15.40 -11.71
C LEU A 68 -14.60 14.30 -10.91
N LEU A 69 -15.52 13.59 -11.55
CA LEU A 69 -16.11 12.37 -11.01
C LEU A 69 -15.40 11.18 -11.67
N ARG A 70 -14.87 10.28 -10.86
CA ARG A 70 -14.27 9.03 -11.33
C ARG A 70 -15.01 7.84 -10.77
N SER A 71 -15.37 6.93 -11.68
CA SER A 71 -15.96 5.65 -11.34
C SER A 71 -14.92 4.56 -11.58
N THR A 72 -14.69 3.69 -10.58
CA THR A 72 -13.75 2.57 -10.67
C THR A 72 -14.44 1.27 -10.25
N THR A 73 -14.45 0.29 -11.14
CA THR A 73 -14.87 -1.08 -10.85
C THR A 73 -13.65 -1.98 -10.73
N THR A 74 -13.55 -2.78 -9.68
CA THR A 74 -12.45 -3.74 -9.48
C THR A 74 -13.00 -5.13 -9.23
N LEU A 75 -12.44 -6.13 -9.92
CA LEU A 75 -12.69 -7.55 -9.68
C LEU A 75 -11.40 -8.19 -9.17
N GLU A 76 -11.46 -8.88 -8.04
CA GLU A 76 -10.40 -9.75 -7.56
C GLU A 76 -10.90 -11.18 -7.42
N LEU A 77 -10.10 -12.13 -7.90
CA LEU A 77 -10.36 -13.57 -7.85
C LEU A 77 -9.20 -14.27 -7.19
N GLY A 78 -9.47 -15.20 -6.28
CA GLY A 78 -8.51 -15.98 -5.53
C GLY A 78 -8.86 -17.47 -5.60
N GLY A 79 -7.83 -18.30 -5.80
CA GLY A 79 -7.94 -19.75 -5.80
C GLY A 79 -6.77 -20.39 -5.07
N LYS A 80 -7.02 -21.47 -4.34
CA LYS A 80 -6.00 -22.24 -3.64
C LYS A 80 -6.31 -23.73 -3.71
N LEU A 81 -5.29 -24.53 -3.98
CA LEU A 81 -5.35 -25.98 -4.09
C LEU A 81 -4.28 -26.60 -3.17
N ASN A 82 -4.73 -27.39 -2.20
CA ASN A 82 -3.86 -28.09 -1.25
C ASN A 82 -3.60 -29.53 -1.73
N LEU A 83 -2.34 -29.90 -1.98
CA LEU A 83 -1.90 -31.19 -2.51
C LEU A 83 -0.80 -31.80 -1.63
N GLY A 84 -1.16 -32.17 -0.39
CA GLY A 84 -0.20 -32.68 0.59
C GLY A 84 0.81 -31.61 1.00
N ASP A 85 2.09 -31.83 0.68
CA ASP A 85 3.19 -30.89 0.97
C ASP A 85 3.24 -29.70 0.00
N PHE A 86 2.44 -29.72 -1.06
CA PHE A 86 2.37 -28.67 -2.06
C PHE A 86 1.09 -27.85 -1.92
N VAL A 87 1.20 -26.54 -2.12
CA VAL A 87 0.07 -25.62 -2.29
C VAL A 87 0.26 -24.86 -3.58
N LEU A 88 -0.76 -24.91 -4.43
CA LEU A 88 -0.87 -24.02 -5.59
C LEU A 88 -1.88 -22.94 -5.26
N ASP A 89 -1.52 -21.69 -5.47
CA ASP A 89 -2.41 -20.56 -5.25
C ASP A 89 -2.26 -19.53 -6.35
N ALA A 90 -3.34 -18.78 -6.60
CA ALA A 90 -3.33 -17.64 -7.49
C ALA A 90 -4.37 -16.62 -7.05
N ARG A 91 -4.00 -15.35 -7.16
CA ARG A 91 -4.84 -14.19 -6.93
C ARG A 91 -4.67 -13.26 -8.11
N ALA A 92 -5.76 -12.94 -8.79
CA ALA A 92 -5.77 -12.07 -9.97
C ALA A 92 -6.72 -10.90 -9.75
N GLN A 93 -6.35 -9.73 -10.26
CA GLN A 93 -7.14 -8.52 -10.14
C GLN A 93 -7.19 -7.79 -11.48
N GLY A 94 -8.39 -7.34 -11.84
CA GLY A 94 -8.64 -6.50 -13.01
C GLY A 94 -9.60 -5.39 -12.62
N GLY A 95 -9.74 -4.39 -13.48
CA GLY A 95 -10.65 -3.29 -13.20
C GLY A 95 -10.74 -2.28 -14.32
N GLN A 96 -11.68 -1.36 -14.17
CA GLN A 96 -11.88 -0.28 -15.12
C GLN A 96 -12.12 1.01 -14.34
N ALA A 97 -11.33 2.03 -14.63
CA ALA A 97 -11.49 3.37 -14.10
C ALA A 97 -11.84 4.31 -15.25
N ASN A 98 -12.92 5.08 -15.11
CA ASN A 98 -13.36 6.04 -16.10
C ASN A 98 -13.67 7.39 -15.46
N ASP A 99 -13.22 8.44 -16.12
CA ASP A 99 -13.62 9.83 -15.92
C ASP A 99 -13.47 10.62 -17.23
N ASP A 100 -13.76 11.93 -17.18
CA ASP A 100 -13.70 12.83 -18.34
C ASP A 100 -12.27 13.17 -18.83
N LEU A 101 -11.21 12.70 -18.16
CA LEU A 101 -9.81 12.88 -18.53
C LEU A 101 -9.14 11.56 -18.94
N VAL A 102 -9.55 10.44 -18.34
CA VAL A 102 -8.90 9.14 -18.44
C VAL A 102 -9.94 8.04 -18.48
N SER A 103 -9.81 7.16 -19.47
CA SER A 103 -10.39 5.82 -19.45
C SER A 103 -9.25 4.81 -19.39
N ASN A 104 -9.19 4.07 -18.29
CA ASN A 104 -8.12 3.11 -18.03
C ASN A 104 -8.74 1.73 -17.73
N THR A 105 -8.40 0.75 -18.56
CA THR A 105 -8.74 -0.65 -18.34
C THR A 105 -7.51 -1.38 -17.86
N ARG A 106 -7.60 -1.97 -16.66
CA ARG A 106 -6.64 -2.93 -16.16
C ARG A 106 -7.16 -4.32 -16.48
N GLU A 107 -6.52 -4.98 -17.44
CA GLU A 107 -6.77 -6.39 -17.72
C GLU A 107 -6.56 -7.23 -16.46
N LEU A 108 -7.27 -8.36 -16.37
CA LEU A 108 -7.15 -9.29 -15.24
C LEU A 108 -5.72 -9.83 -15.19
N ALA A 109 -4.93 -9.33 -14.25
CA ALA A 109 -3.53 -9.67 -14.10
C ALA A 109 -3.31 -10.46 -12.80
N VAL A 110 -2.41 -11.43 -12.82
CA VAL A 110 -2.00 -12.17 -11.63
C VAL A 110 -1.27 -11.21 -10.69
N MET A 111 -1.86 -10.97 -9.52
CA MET A 111 -1.31 -10.16 -8.43
C MET A 111 -0.27 -10.96 -7.66
N GLU A 112 -0.63 -12.16 -7.24
CA GLU A 112 0.23 -13.12 -6.55
C GLU A 112 -0.19 -14.53 -6.99
N GLY A 113 0.73 -15.49 -6.98
CA GLY A 113 0.40 -16.87 -7.30
C GLY A 113 1.64 -17.69 -7.62
N GLY A 114 1.56 -18.99 -7.40
CA GLY A 114 2.69 -19.89 -7.59
C GLY A 114 2.54 -21.21 -6.87
N LEU A 115 3.68 -21.87 -6.71
CA LEU A 115 3.83 -23.13 -5.99
C LEU A 115 4.54 -22.85 -4.67
N ARG A 116 3.95 -23.31 -3.58
CA ARG A 116 4.61 -23.48 -2.28
C ARG A 116 4.87 -24.96 -2.05
N TRP A 117 6.07 -25.31 -1.62
CA TRP A 117 6.45 -26.65 -1.21
C TRP A 117 6.98 -26.64 0.23
N SER A 118 6.35 -27.43 1.10
CA SER A 118 6.79 -27.65 2.47
C SER A 118 7.65 -28.91 2.53
N ALA A 119 8.95 -28.76 2.28
CA ALA A 119 9.87 -29.91 2.16
C ALA A 119 10.08 -30.68 3.48
N SER A 120 10.01 -29.98 4.62
CA SER A 120 10.04 -30.57 5.96
C SER A 120 9.51 -29.55 6.99
N PRO A 121 9.27 -29.93 8.26
CA PRO A 121 8.90 -28.97 9.29
C PRO A 121 9.90 -27.80 9.38
N GLY A 122 9.42 -26.60 9.12
CA GLY A 122 10.24 -25.38 9.14
C GLY A 122 11.08 -25.14 7.89
N LEU A 123 11.00 -25.94 6.82
CA LEU A 123 11.66 -25.64 5.54
C LEU A 123 10.63 -25.56 4.41
N THR A 124 10.52 -24.37 3.82
CA THR A 124 9.58 -24.10 2.72
C THR A 124 10.27 -23.46 1.53
N PHE A 125 9.79 -23.76 0.34
CA PHE A 125 10.19 -23.12 -0.91
C PHE A 125 8.97 -22.54 -1.61
N ASP A 126 9.07 -21.33 -2.16
CA ASP A 126 8.05 -20.76 -3.03
C ASP A 126 8.65 -20.40 -4.39
N LEU A 127 7.92 -20.71 -5.45
CA LEU A 127 8.21 -20.32 -6.83
C LEU A 127 6.98 -19.66 -7.44
N GLY A 128 7.12 -18.41 -7.90
CA GLY A 128 6.02 -17.68 -8.55
C GLY A 128 6.04 -16.19 -8.24
N LYS A 129 4.89 -15.54 -8.40
CA LYS A 129 4.70 -14.12 -8.11
C LYS A 129 4.29 -13.94 -6.65
N ARG A 130 5.11 -13.27 -5.83
CA ARG A 130 4.92 -13.14 -4.38
C ARG A 130 5.21 -11.73 -3.88
N VAL A 131 4.47 -11.28 -2.86
CA VAL A 131 4.77 -10.06 -2.12
C VAL A 131 5.60 -10.40 -0.89
N GLN A 132 6.81 -9.84 -0.78
CA GLN A 132 7.62 -9.92 0.44
C GLN A 132 7.25 -8.75 1.35
N ARG A 133 6.51 -9.02 2.42
CA ARG A 133 6.09 -8.01 3.40
C ARG A 133 7.18 -7.82 4.45
N TRP A 134 8.26 -7.15 4.08
CA TRP A 134 9.36 -6.82 4.97
C TRP A 134 9.14 -5.46 5.65
N GLY A 135 9.53 -5.36 6.92
CA GLY A 135 9.28 -4.21 7.77
C GLY A 135 8.06 -4.36 8.69
N LYS A 136 8.01 -3.47 9.67
CA LYS A 136 6.99 -3.36 10.73
C LYS A 136 6.15 -2.09 10.62
N GLY A 137 6.59 -1.13 9.80
CA GLY A 137 5.94 0.16 9.63
C GLY A 137 4.55 0.05 9.01
N TYR A 138 3.65 0.95 9.42
CA TYR A 138 2.26 0.99 9.01
C TYR A 138 2.12 1.75 7.69
N ALA A 139 2.52 3.02 7.64
CA ALA A 139 2.37 3.88 6.47
C ALA A 139 3.51 3.70 5.46
N TRP A 140 4.74 3.53 5.96
CA TRP A 140 5.95 3.31 5.15
C TRP A 140 6.74 2.13 5.70
N SER A 141 7.64 1.60 4.87
CA SER A 141 8.64 0.60 5.28
C SER A 141 9.94 0.86 4.50
N PRO A 142 10.92 1.57 5.06
CA PRO A 142 12.23 1.73 4.41
C PRO A 142 12.95 0.40 4.13
N VAL A 143 12.66 -0.68 4.87
CA VAL A 143 13.31 -1.99 4.66
C VAL A 143 12.57 -2.89 3.66
N ALA A 144 11.45 -2.44 3.07
CA ALA A 144 10.72 -3.14 2.01
C ALA A 144 11.47 -3.11 0.65
N MET A 145 12.69 -3.65 0.63
CA MET A 145 13.61 -3.61 -0.51
C MET A 145 13.17 -4.45 -1.71
N VAL A 146 12.33 -5.45 -1.45
CA VAL A 146 11.84 -6.43 -2.44
C VAL A 146 10.32 -6.44 -2.45
N GLU A 147 9.75 -5.24 -2.42
CA GLU A 147 8.31 -5.01 -2.49
C GLU A 147 8.03 -3.87 -3.46
N ARG A 148 6.84 -3.88 -4.07
CA ARG A 148 6.33 -2.68 -4.73
C ARG A 148 5.98 -1.62 -3.67
N PRO A 149 6.14 -0.32 -3.98
CA PRO A 149 5.86 0.73 -3.01
C PRO A 149 4.47 0.62 -2.41
N ARG A 150 4.39 0.78 -1.09
CA ARG A 150 3.14 0.89 -0.35
C ARG A 150 2.52 2.26 -0.60
N ASP A 151 1.20 2.29 -0.76
CA ASP A 151 0.44 3.55 -0.68
C ASP A 151 0.19 3.88 0.79
N ALA A 152 0.75 4.99 1.27
CA ALA A 152 0.57 5.43 2.65
C ALA A 152 -0.86 5.95 2.93
N ASN A 153 -1.64 6.26 1.89
CA ASN A 153 -3.06 6.63 1.99
C ASN A 153 -3.98 5.42 2.08
N ASP A 154 -3.51 4.27 1.61
CA ASP A 154 -4.19 2.99 1.77
C ASP A 154 -3.18 1.84 2.02
N PRO A 155 -2.59 1.77 3.24
CA PRO A 155 -1.54 0.79 3.52
C PRO A 155 -1.95 -0.67 3.38
N ALA A 156 -3.25 -0.93 3.51
CA ALA A 156 -3.86 -2.24 3.41
C ALA A 156 -4.18 -2.65 1.96
N ALA A 157 -4.04 -1.73 1.00
CA ALA A 157 -4.28 -2.03 -0.40
C ALA A 157 -3.41 -3.19 -0.89
N SER A 158 -4.07 -4.08 -1.63
CA SER A 158 -3.43 -5.19 -2.34
C SER A 158 -2.31 -4.67 -3.25
N ARG A 159 -1.17 -5.36 -3.24
CA ARG A 159 -0.04 -5.07 -4.12
C ARG A 159 0.29 -6.29 -4.95
N GLU A 160 0.68 -6.03 -6.19
CA GLU A 160 1.21 -7.07 -7.05
C GLU A 160 2.60 -7.49 -6.54
N GLY A 161 2.87 -8.79 -6.52
CA GLY A 161 4.16 -9.37 -6.14
C GLY A 161 5.17 -9.41 -7.28
N PHE A 162 6.44 -9.64 -6.96
CA PHE A 162 7.46 -9.90 -7.97
C PHE A 162 7.53 -11.39 -8.28
N VAL A 163 7.83 -11.74 -9.52
CA VAL A 163 8.21 -13.12 -9.88
C VAL A 163 9.53 -13.42 -9.19
N MET A 164 9.58 -14.48 -8.38
CA MET A 164 10.75 -14.83 -7.58
C MET A 164 10.79 -16.32 -7.21
N ALA A 165 11.97 -16.75 -6.81
CA ALA A 165 12.17 -17.98 -6.04
C ALA A 165 12.55 -17.62 -4.60
N THR A 166 11.98 -18.33 -3.62
CA THR A 166 12.30 -18.12 -2.21
C THR A 166 12.50 -19.45 -1.50
N GLY A 167 13.39 -19.46 -0.51
CA GLY A 167 13.54 -20.55 0.45
C GLY A 167 13.55 -19.96 1.85
N GLU A 168 12.78 -20.56 2.75
CA GLU A 168 12.71 -20.15 4.15
C GLU A 168 12.98 -21.36 5.04
N TRP A 169 13.90 -21.18 5.99
CA TRP A 169 14.17 -22.13 7.06
C TRP A 169 13.92 -21.48 8.41
N THR A 170 13.05 -22.09 9.23
CA THR A 170 12.63 -21.59 10.53
C THR A 170 12.82 -22.66 11.60
N ARG A 171 13.40 -22.27 12.74
CA ARG A 171 13.61 -23.14 13.89
C ARG A 171 13.32 -22.41 15.20
N SER A 172 12.64 -23.09 16.12
CA SER A 172 12.34 -22.59 17.46
C SER A 172 13.27 -23.21 18.52
N PHE A 173 13.50 -22.48 19.60
CA PHE A 173 14.39 -22.81 20.70
C PHE A 173 13.75 -22.40 22.04
N SER A 174 14.27 -22.92 23.15
CA SER A 174 13.81 -22.61 24.51
C SER A 174 14.63 -21.53 25.23
N GLY A 175 15.56 -20.86 24.52
CA GLY A 175 16.50 -19.89 25.08
C GLY A 175 16.07 -18.43 24.92
N PRO A 176 16.98 -17.47 25.23
CA PRO A 176 16.72 -16.03 25.07
C PRO A 176 16.48 -15.62 23.61
N ILE A 177 16.94 -16.43 22.66
CA ILE A 177 16.51 -16.41 21.26
C ILE A 177 15.60 -17.61 21.09
N SER A 178 14.30 -17.39 20.92
CA SER A 178 13.28 -18.43 20.90
C SER A 178 12.86 -18.85 19.48
N ALA A 179 13.17 -18.02 18.48
CA ALA A 179 13.00 -18.37 17.07
C ALA A 179 14.09 -17.74 16.21
N VAL A 180 14.52 -18.49 15.18
CA VAL A 180 15.40 -18.01 14.12
C VAL A 180 14.77 -18.43 12.79
N SER A 181 14.66 -17.49 11.85
CA SER A 181 14.28 -17.79 10.47
C SER A 181 15.27 -17.17 9.49
N LEU A 182 15.69 -17.94 8.50
CA LEU A 182 16.51 -17.49 7.39
C LEU A 182 15.69 -17.60 6.11
N THR A 183 15.43 -16.47 5.47
CA THR A 183 14.78 -16.37 4.16
C THR A 183 15.82 -15.97 3.13
N GLY A 184 15.96 -16.74 2.05
CA GLY A 184 16.71 -16.35 0.85
C GLY A 184 15.77 -16.19 -0.34
N LEU A 185 16.03 -15.21 -1.19
CA LEU A 185 15.22 -14.97 -2.39
C LEU A 185 16.06 -14.59 -3.60
N LEU A 186 15.51 -14.87 -4.77
CA LEU A 186 16.06 -14.55 -6.08
C LEU A 186 14.99 -13.85 -6.91
N VAL A 187 15.20 -12.59 -7.27
CA VAL A 187 14.29 -11.82 -8.14
C VAL A 187 14.95 -11.62 -9.51
N PRO A 188 14.57 -12.39 -10.54
CA PRO A 188 14.99 -12.10 -11.91
C PRO A 188 14.32 -10.81 -12.41
N THR A 189 15.03 -10.05 -13.23
CA THR A 189 14.49 -8.91 -13.97
C THR A 189 14.92 -8.96 -15.42
N ASP A 190 14.10 -8.42 -16.31
CA ASP A 190 14.43 -8.05 -17.68
C ASP A 190 13.46 -6.94 -18.17
N GLY A 191 13.40 -6.70 -19.49
CA GLY A 191 12.51 -5.68 -20.06
C GLY A 191 11.00 -5.98 -19.89
N ASP A 192 10.63 -7.22 -19.59
CA ASP A 192 9.25 -7.69 -19.45
C ASP A 192 8.96 -8.18 -18.01
N MET A 193 9.83 -9.04 -17.46
CA MET A 193 9.70 -9.65 -16.14
C MET A 193 10.19 -8.69 -15.05
N ASN A 194 9.29 -8.36 -14.11
CA ASN A 194 9.59 -7.45 -13.00
C ASN A 194 10.22 -6.12 -13.48
N ALA A 195 9.79 -5.61 -14.64
CA ALA A 195 10.40 -4.44 -15.29
C ALA A 195 10.37 -3.16 -14.43
N ASP A 196 9.42 -3.07 -13.49
CA ASP A 196 9.32 -1.99 -12.51
C ASP A 196 10.26 -2.16 -11.29
N PHE A 197 10.81 -3.37 -11.11
CA PHE A 197 11.97 -3.58 -10.25
C PHE A 197 13.25 -3.08 -10.93
N GLY A 198 13.44 -3.43 -12.20
CA GLY A 198 14.46 -2.90 -13.09
C GLY A 198 14.36 -3.48 -14.49
N GLN A 199 14.89 -2.76 -15.48
CA GLN A 199 14.68 -3.05 -16.92
C GLN A 199 15.81 -3.87 -17.56
N THR A 200 16.88 -4.16 -16.81
CA THR A 200 18.06 -4.90 -17.27
C THR A 200 17.98 -6.36 -16.85
N GLN A 201 18.67 -7.21 -17.63
CA GLN A 201 18.76 -8.64 -17.36
C GLN A 201 19.67 -8.90 -16.15
N ASP A 202 19.08 -8.94 -14.97
CA ASP A 202 19.80 -9.14 -13.71
C ASP A 202 19.13 -10.24 -12.88
N LEU A 203 19.94 -10.86 -12.02
CA LEU A 203 19.45 -11.64 -10.90
C LEU A 203 19.68 -10.84 -9.64
N ASN A 204 18.64 -10.60 -8.86
CA ASN A 204 18.72 -9.78 -7.64
C ASN A 204 18.55 -10.67 -6.40
N PRO A 205 19.62 -11.32 -5.90
CA PRO A 205 19.62 -11.99 -4.61
C PRO A 205 19.30 -11.06 -3.45
N ALA A 206 18.48 -11.53 -2.51
CA ALA A 206 18.30 -10.91 -1.21
C ALA A 206 18.13 -11.97 -0.11
N ALA A 207 18.33 -11.56 1.13
CA ALA A 207 18.16 -12.41 2.29
C ALA A 207 17.63 -11.64 3.49
N ARG A 208 16.93 -12.35 4.36
CA ARG A 208 16.45 -11.86 5.66
C ARG A 208 16.77 -12.89 6.74
N LEU A 209 17.37 -12.42 7.83
CA LEU A 209 17.51 -13.18 9.07
C LEU A 209 16.57 -12.57 10.11
N TYR A 210 15.57 -13.35 10.52
CA TYR A 210 14.66 -13.02 11.60
C TYR A 210 15.12 -13.69 12.90
N LEU A 211 15.02 -12.97 14.01
CA LEU A 211 15.27 -13.43 15.36
C LEU A 211 14.11 -12.98 16.26
N LEU A 212 13.53 -13.91 17.02
CA LEU A 212 12.76 -13.57 18.21
C LEU A 212 13.69 -13.64 19.42
N ALA A 213 14.25 -12.49 19.82
CA ALA A 213 15.26 -12.39 20.86
C ALA A 213 14.81 -11.46 22.00
N TRP A 214 14.80 -11.94 23.24
CA TRP A 214 14.33 -11.20 24.42
C TRP A 214 12.95 -10.53 24.22
N ASP A 215 11.99 -11.30 23.69
CA ASP A 215 10.64 -10.87 23.35
C ASP A 215 10.60 -9.69 22.35
N THR A 216 11.65 -9.56 21.53
CA THR A 216 11.79 -8.56 20.49
C THR A 216 11.94 -9.26 19.15
N ASP A 217 11.06 -8.93 18.21
CA ASP A 217 11.24 -9.29 16.80
C ASP A 217 12.37 -8.43 16.24
N ILE A 218 13.38 -9.05 15.64
CA ILE A 218 14.51 -8.36 14.99
C ILE A 218 14.73 -9.00 13.63
N ASP A 219 14.73 -8.19 12.58
CA ASP A 219 15.03 -8.62 11.22
C ASP A 219 16.29 -7.91 10.71
N LEU A 220 17.24 -8.68 10.16
CA LEU A 220 18.38 -8.17 9.41
C LEU A 220 18.20 -8.52 7.94
N MET A 221 18.34 -7.55 7.05
CA MET A 221 18.04 -7.69 5.64
C MET A 221 19.20 -7.22 4.78
N TRP A 222 19.37 -7.90 3.65
CA TRP A 222 20.34 -7.53 2.63
C TRP A 222 19.76 -7.81 1.26
N ARG A 223 19.98 -6.88 0.33
CA ARG A 223 19.76 -7.07 -1.11
C ARG A 223 21.06 -6.73 -1.83
N SER A 224 21.56 -7.69 -2.61
CA SER A 224 22.73 -7.50 -3.46
C SER A 224 22.53 -6.39 -4.51
N GLN A 225 23.64 -5.89 -5.05
CA GLN A 225 23.60 -5.08 -6.27
C GLN A 225 23.12 -5.93 -7.46
N GLY A 226 22.25 -5.34 -8.27
CA GLY A 226 21.79 -5.88 -9.55
C GLY A 226 21.10 -4.77 -10.33
N ALA A 227 19.83 -4.95 -10.66
CA ALA A 227 19.01 -3.93 -11.30
C ALA A 227 18.73 -2.73 -10.38
N ARG A 228 18.84 -2.93 -9.06
CA ARG A 228 18.81 -1.87 -8.03
C ARG A 228 20.15 -1.81 -7.29
N PRO A 229 20.51 -0.65 -6.70
CA PRO A 229 21.72 -0.56 -5.90
C PRO A 229 21.65 -1.46 -4.65
N GLU A 230 22.81 -1.87 -4.13
CA GLU A 230 22.91 -2.69 -2.93
C GLU A 230 22.26 -2.01 -1.73
N SER A 231 21.59 -2.79 -0.88
CA SER A 231 20.86 -2.26 0.28
C SER A 231 20.94 -3.17 1.49
N PHE A 232 21.01 -2.55 2.68
CA PHE A 232 21.06 -3.20 3.99
C PHE A 232 19.94 -2.66 4.85
N GLY A 233 19.37 -3.51 5.70
CA GLY A 233 18.18 -3.19 6.47
C GLY A 233 18.22 -3.82 7.84
N LEU A 234 17.66 -3.12 8.81
CA LEU A 234 17.38 -3.62 10.13
C LEU A 234 15.99 -3.14 10.51
N ASP A 235 15.16 -4.04 11.02
CA ASP A 235 13.95 -3.64 11.73
C ASP A 235 13.85 -4.34 13.09
N PHE A 236 13.02 -3.77 13.96
CA PHE A 236 12.62 -4.40 15.19
C PHE A 236 11.19 -4.03 15.58
N SER A 237 10.53 -4.90 16.35
CA SER A 237 9.30 -4.57 17.06
C SER A 237 9.27 -5.23 18.44
N ARG A 238 8.70 -4.53 19.42
CA ARG A 238 8.54 -5.03 20.78
C ARG A 238 7.26 -4.51 21.40
N ASN A 239 6.48 -5.41 21.98
CA ASN A 239 5.43 -5.04 22.91
C ASN A 239 6.06 -4.68 24.27
N LEU A 240 5.98 -3.41 24.65
CA LEU A 240 6.43 -2.90 25.96
C LEU A 240 5.37 -3.17 27.04
N SER A 241 4.11 -3.28 26.63
CA SER A 241 2.99 -3.79 27.42
C SER A 241 1.96 -4.44 26.48
N THR A 242 0.86 -4.97 27.01
CA THR A 242 -0.25 -5.48 26.19
C THR A 242 -0.91 -4.39 25.33
N ALA A 243 -0.75 -3.12 25.69
CA ALA A 243 -1.38 -1.98 25.04
C ALA A 243 -0.39 -1.12 24.24
N LEU A 244 0.92 -1.30 24.39
CA LEU A 244 1.94 -0.42 23.79
C LEU A 244 3.00 -1.24 23.05
N GLU A 245 3.12 -0.99 21.75
CA GLU A 245 4.16 -1.51 20.87
C GLU A 245 5.09 -0.37 20.43
N LEU A 246 6.38 -0.67 20.36
CA LEU A 246 7.41 0.17 19.75
C LEU A 246 8.03 -0.60 18.59
N HIS A 247 8.17 0.05 17.45
CA HIS A 247 8.84 -0.52 16.28
C HIS A 247 9.76 0.49 15.62
N GLY A 248 10.78 0.00 14.93
CA GLY A 248 11.70 0.85 14.21
C GLY A 248 12.36 0.14 13.06
N GLU A 249 12.77 0.92 12.07
CA GLU A 249 13.43 0.44 10.86
C GLU A 249 14.57 1.36 10.46
N TRP A 250 15.61 0.80 9.90
CA TRP A 250 16.70 1.51 9.26
C TRP A 250 17.06 0.80 7.96
N ALA A 251 17.20 1.56 6.87
CA ALA A 251 17.68 1.04 5.60
C ALA A 251 18.78 1.94 5.04
N ARG A 252 19.83 1.31 4.51
CA ARG A 252 20.94 1.97 3.83
C ARG A 252 21.04 1.45 2.40
N THR A 253 20.91 2.34 1.42
CA THR A 253 21.14 2.02 0.00
C THR A 253 22.42 2.68 -0.47
N LEU A 254 23.31 1.90 -1.07
CA LEU A 254 24.62 2.35 -1.55
C LEU A 254 24.54 2.80 -3.00
N ASP A 255 25.38 3.75 -3.40
CA ASP A 255 25.56 4.15 -4.81
C ASP A 255 24.24 4.41 -5.58
N ALA A 256 23.27 5.05 -4.92
CA ALA A 256 21.98 5.37 -5.51
C ALA A 256 22.08 6.65 -6.34
N SER A 257 21.44 6.68 -7.52
CA SER A 257 21.32 7.91 -8.30
C SER A 257 20.31 8.85 -7.64
N ARG A 258 20.68 10.11 -7.52
CA ARG A 258 19.82 11.19 -7.05
C ARG A 258 19.88 12.31 -8.08
N ASN A 259 18.71 12.62 -8.64
CA ASN A 259 18.57 13.65 -9.68
C ASN A 259 17.92 14.89 -9.08
N THR A 260 18.53 16.05 -9.31
CA THR A 260 18.01 17.36 -8.88
C THR A 260 17.83 18.26 -10.09
N VAL A 261 16.99 19.29 -9.95
CA VAL A 261 16.79 20.31 -10.97
C VAL A 261 16.89 21.70 -10.36
N THR A 262 17.34 22.66 -11.15
CA THR A 262 17.33 24.09 -10.83
C THR A 262 16.06 24.75 -11.37
N ALA A 263 15.73 25.96 -10.90
CA ALA A 263 14.56 26.70 -11.37
C ALA A 263 14.59 26.99 -12.89
N SER A 264 15.78 27.05 -13.50
CA SER A 264 15.96 27.23 -14.94
C SER A 264 15.99 25.92 -15.75
N GLY A 265 15.74 24.77 -15.10
CA GLY A 265 15.69 23.47 -15.77
C GLY A 265 17.04 22.78 -15.98
N VAL A 266 18.12 23.27 -15.40
CA VAL A 266 19.41 22.54 -15.41
C VAL A 266 19.31 21.36 -14.45
N THR A 267 19.53 20.16 -14.95
CA THR A 267 19.50 18.91 -14.18
C THR A 267 20.91 18.51 -13.74
N SER A 268 21.01 17.86 -12.57
CA SER A 268 22.23 17.27 -12.07
C SER A 268 21.93 15.86 -11.54
N SER A 269 22.87 14.95 -11.70
CA SER A 269 22.80 13.58 -11.19
C SER A 269 24.02 13.29 -10.36
N GLU A 270 23.80 12.88 -9.11
CA GLU A 270 24.85 12.48 -8.18
C GLU A 270 24.63 11.05 -7.70
N ARG A 271 25.73 10.37 -7.35
CA ARG A 271 25.70 9.07 -6.69
C ARG A 271 25.88 9.27 -5.20
N VAL A 272 24.92 8.80 -4.41
CA VAL A 272 24.86 9.04 -2.97
C VAL A 272 24.56 7.77 -2.20
N VAL A 273 24.91 7.78 -0.92
CA VAL A 273 24.41 6.80 0.05
C VAL A 273 23.12 7.37 0.64
N MET A 274 22.05 6.57 0.64
CA MET A 274 20.75 6.94 1.16
C MET A 274 20.47 6.17 2.45
N ASP A 275 20.36 6.87 3.58
CA ASP A 275 19.93 6.30 4.85
C ASP A 275 18.48 6.73 5.14
N SER A 276 17.59 5.75 5.31
CA SER A 276 16.19 5.95 5.67
C SER A 276 15.92 5.36 7.06
N TYR A 277 15.04 6.00 7.83
CA TYR A 277 14.73 5.61 9.21
C TYR A 277 13.23 5.67 9.43
N LEU A 278 12.69 4.75 10.20
CA LEU A 278 11.33 4.82 10.71
C LEU A 278 11.36 4.50 12.21
N LEU A 279 10.61 5.26 13.00
CA LEU A 279 10.34 4.96 14.40
C LEU A 279 8.85 5.14 14.64
N GLY A 280 8.19 4.12 15.15
CA GLY A 280 6.76 4.16 15.36
C GLY A 280 6.32 3.53 16.67
N VAL A 281 5.12 3.90 17.08
CA VAL A 281 4.44 3.33 18.25
C VAL A 281 3.01 2.99 17.88
N ARG A 282 2.50 1.89 18.44
CA ARG A 282 1.06 1.59 18.48
C ARG A 282 0.59 1.56 19.93
N TYR A 283 -0.46 2.31 20.24
CA TYR A 283 -1.06 2.36 21.58
C TYR A 283 -2.57 2.06 21.53
N LEU A 284 -3.04 1.08 22.31
CA LEU A 284 -4.45 0.78 22.50
C LEU A 284 -4.94 1.41 23.82
N THR A 285 -5.89 2.33 23.73
CA THR A 285 -6.50 2.96 24.92
C THR A 285 -7.50 2.03 25.60
N GLN A 286 -7.92 2.36 26.83
CA GLN A 286 -8.98 1.64 27.53
C GLN A 286 -10.35 1.72 26.82
N GLY A 287 -10.60 2.79 26.07
CA GLY A 287 -11.81 2.94 25.25
C GLY A 287 -11.67 2.32 23.86
N GLU A 288 -10.77 1.34 23.70
CA GLU A 288 -10.53 0.58 22.47
C GLU A 288 -10.12 1.41 21.23
N VAL A 289 -9.75 2.68 21.43
CA VAL A 289 -9.14 3.50 20.38
C VAL A 289 -7.69 3.06 20.19
N THR A 290 -7.34 2.65 18.99
CA THR A 290 -5.96 2.38 18.56
C THR A 290 -5.34 3.64 17.99
N TRP A 291 -4.21 4.04 18.55
CA TRP A 291 -3.34 5.10 18.05
C TRP A 291 -2.10 4.49 17.40
N ILE A 292 -1.71 5.01 16.25
CA ILE A 292 -0.45 4.74 15.58
C ILE A 292 0.22 6.07 15.32
N ALA A 293 1.48 6.22 15.73
CA ALA A 293 2.30 7.38 15.39
C ALA A 293 3.63 6.91 14.81
N GLU A 294 4.03 7.43 13.66
CA GLU A 294 5.29 7.09 13.00
C GLU A 294 6.02 8.34 12.53
N TYR A 295 7.30 8.44 12.90
CA TYR A 295 8.24 9.33 12.26
C TYR A 295 8.97 8.57 11.16
N TYR A 296 8.99 9.12 9.95
CA TYR A 296 9.67 8.54 8.80
C TYR A 296 10.63 9.55 8.18
N ARG A 297 11.90 9.15 8.06
CA ARG A 297 12.92 9.85 7.29
C ARG A 297 13.23 9.07 6.02
N ASN A 298 12.89 9.65 4.88
CA ASN A 298 13.17 9.16 3.54
C ASN A 298 14.57 9.61 3.09
N GLY A 299 15.53 8.69 3.05
CA GLY A 299 16.89 8.96 2.60
C GLY A 299 17.00 9.34 1.11
N ALA A 300 16.02 8.94 0.30
CA ALA A 300 15.91 9.34 -1.10
C ALA A 300 15.15 10.67 -1.29
N GLY A 301 14.65 11.25 -0.20
CA GLY A 301 13.79 12.42 -0.22
C GLY A 301 14.51 13.72 -0.57
N TYR A 302 13.74 14.65 -1.13
CA TYR A 302 14.15 16.02 -1.40
C TYR A 302 13.89 16.92 -0.20
N SER A 303 14.79 17.85 0.05
CA SER A 303 14.58 18.91 1.03
C SER A 303 13.44 19.84 0.59
N ALA A 304 12.85 20.59 1.54
CA ALA A 304 11.84 21.59 1.23
C ALA A 304 12.30 22.60 0.17
N GLN A 305 13.58 23.01 0.20
CA GLN A 305 14.15 23.91 -0.80
C GLN A 305 14.22 23.27 -2.19
N GLU A 306 14.67 22.01 -2.28
CA GLU A 306 14.76 21.30 -3.56
C GLU A 306 13.37 21.04 -4.17
N LEU A 307 12.37 20.73 -3.33
CA LEU A 307 10.98 20.62 -3.77
C LEU A 307 10.43 21.97 -4.24
N SER A 308 10.64 23.04 -3.47
CA SER A 308 10.20 24.38 -3.84
C SER A 308 10.79 24.82 -5.18
N VAL A 309 12.09 24.59 -5.40
CA VAL A 309 12.77 24.86 -6.68
C VAL A 309 12.18 24.03 -7.83
N TYR A 310 11.85 22.76 -7.59
CA TYR A 310 11.19 21.92 -8.59
C TYR A 310 9.80 22.46 -8.95
N TYR A 311 9.00 22.89 -7.98
CA TYR A 311 7.67 23.45 -8.26
C TYR A 311 7.75 24.78 -9.03
N GLN A 312 8.69 25.66 -8.69
CA GLN A 312 8.98 26.87 -9.46
C GLN A 312 9.45 26.55 -10.90
N PHE A 313 10.26 25.50 -11.06
CA PHE A 313 10.65 25.03 -12.38
C PHE A 313 9.44 24.56 -13.19
N LEU A 314 8.49 23.84 -12.58
CA LEU A 314 7.27 23.41 -13.29
C LEU A 314 6.45 24.60 -13.79
N GLU A 315 6.32 25.67 -13.00
CA GLU A 315 5.63 26.90 -13.42
C GLU A 315 6.27 27.48 -14.69
N THR A 316 7.60 27.56 -14.73
CA THR A 316 8.35 28.09 -15.89
C THR A 316 8.30 27.13 -17.09
N ALA A 317 8.42 25.83 -16.83
CA ALA A 317 8.52 24.80 -17.88
C ALA A 317 7.20 24.52 -18.59
N LEU A 318 6.07 24.83 -17.94
CA LEU A 318 4.73 24.58 -18.43
C LEU A 318 3.94 25.86 -18.73
N GLU A 319 4.56 27.04 -18.60
CA GLU A 319 3.95 28.31 -18.99
C GLU A 319 3.61 28.33 -20.50
N PRO A 320 2.48 28.94 -20.92
CA PRO A 320 2.16 29.12 -22.33
C PRO A 320 3.30 29.78 -23.12
N GLY A 321 3.80 29.10 -24.15
CA GLY A 321 4.90 29.59 -24.98
C GLY A 321 6.30 29.17 -24.52
N ALA A 322 6.42 28.42 -23.41
CA ALA A 322 7.69 27.85 -22.98
C ALA A 322 8.26 26.85 -24.03
N PRO A 323 9.60 26.76 -24.17
CA PRO A 323 10.22 25.78 -25.07
C PRO A 323 9.81 24.34 -24.72
N ALA A 324 9.48 23.54 -25.75
CA ALA A 324 9.09 22.14 -25.59
C ALA A 324 10.13 21.27 -24.84
N THR A 325 11.40 21.67 -24.89
CA THR A 325 12.51 21.02 -24.18
C THR A 325 12.43 21.17 -22.65
N LEU A 326 11.84 22.27 -22.14
CA LEU A 326 11.61 22.43 -20.70
C LEU A 326 10.49 21.51 -20.22
N ALA A 327 9.40 21.41 -20.98
CA ALA A 327 8.30 20.49 -20.68
C ALA A 327 8.77 19.02 -20.71
N SER A 328 9.62 18.63 -21.66
CA SER A 328 10.22 17.28 -21.65
C SER A 328 11.10 17.07 -20.41
N THR A 329 11.90 18.07 -20.03
CA THR A 329 12.74 18.01 -18.83
C THR A 329 11.91 17.87 -17.56
N ALA A 330 10.80 18.61 -17.44
CA ALA A 330 9.85 18.51 -16.33
C ALA A 330 9.31 17.07 -16.16
N ARG A 331 8.94 16.41 -17.26
CA ARG A 331 8.50 15.00 -17.24
C ARG A 331 9.61 14.03 -16.82
N THR A 332 10.81 14.19 -17.36
CA THR A 332 11.96 13.34 -17.00
C THR A 332 12.34 13.49 -15.53
N VAL A 333 12.39 14.73 -15.01
CA VAL A 333 12.70 15.00 -13.61
C VAL A 333 11.59 14.50 -12.69
N ALA A 334 10.33 14.65 -13.07
CA ALA A 334 9.19 14.07 -12.35
C ALA A 334 9.36 12.55 -12.16
N GLN A 335 9.67 11.83 -13.25
CA GLN A 335 9.90 10.37 -13.25
C GLN A 335 11.15 9.96 -12.44
N SER A 336 12.12 10.87 -12.27
CA SER A 336 13.35 10.58 -11.53
C SER A 336 13.20 10.51 -10.01
N GLY A 337 12.06 10.95 -9.46
CA GLY A 337 11.76 10.86 -8.03
C GLY A 337 10.79 11.92 -7.51
N TYR A 338 10.70 13.08 -8.17
CA TYR A 338 9.89 14.20 -7.71
C TYR A 338 8.37 13.94 -7.77
N ALA A 339 7.91 13.06 -8.67
CA ALA A 339 6.49 12.68 -8.75
C ALA A 339 6.11 11.48 -7.86
N ARG A 340 7.01 11.01 -6.98
CA ARG A 340 6.66 9.96 -6.01
C ARG A 340 5.54 10.47 -5.08
N PRO A 341 4.71 9.57 -4.50
CA PRO A 341 3.63 9.96 -3.60
C PRO A 341 4.09 10.84 -2.43
N ASN A 342 5.26 10.54 -1.85
CA ASN A 342 5.90 11.30 -0.77
C ASN A 342 7.38 11.56 -1.12
N PRO A 343 7.69 12.62 -1.91
CA PRO A 343 9.05 12.89 -2.39
C PRO A 343 9.92 13.66 -1.38
N GLY A 344 9.35 14.18 -0.29
CA GLY A 344 10.05 14.88 0.80
C GLY A 344 10.90 13.96 1.68
N ARG A 345 11.61 14.57 2.66
CA ARG A 345 12.55 13.87 3.54
C ARG A 345 11.94 13.40 4.84
N ASP A 346 11.27 14.25 5.58
CA ASP A 346 10.84 13.95 6.95
C ASP A 346 9.31 14.04 7.05
N TYR A 347 8.68 12.97 7.54
CA TYR A 347 7.24 12.87 7.69
C TYR A 347 6.85 12.43 9.10
N LEU A 348 5.69 12.94 9.54
CA LEU A 348 4.96 12.42 10.68
C LEU A 348 3.64 11.84 10.19
N TYR A 349 3.36 10.59 10.57
CA TYR A 349 2.08 9.93 10.37
C TYR A 349 1.42 9.69 11.72
N LEU A 350 0.13 10.02 11.81
CA LEU A 350 -0.69 9.80 12.98
C LEU A 350 -2.02 9.19 12.54
N LYS A 351 -2.43 8.08 13.14
CA LYS A 351 -3.74 7.48 12.91
C LYS A 351 -4.40 7.15 14.24
N ALA A 352 -5.64 7.56 14.39
CA ALA A 352 -6.54 7.08 15.43
C ALA A 352 -7.66 6.27 14.77
N SER A 353 -7.97 5.07 15.28
CA SER A 353 -9.05 4.24 14.78
C SER A 353 -9.79 3.54 15.91
N VAL A 354 -11.11 3.39 15.75
CA VAL A 354 -11.99 2.78 16.74
C VAL A 354 -13.06 1.96 16.02
N SER A 355 -13.30 0.76 16.54
CA SER A 355 -14.43 -0.07 16.15
C SER A 355 -15.65 0.32 16.97
N GLU A 356 -16.82 0.30 16.35
CA GLU A 356 -18.13 0.58 16.95
C GLU A 356 -18.19 1.89 17.76
N PRO A 357 -17.73 3.03 17.21
CA PRO A 357 -17.77 4.30 17.92
C PRO A 357 -19.21 4.70 18.24
N LEU A 358 -19.44 5.18 19.46
CA LEU A 358 -20.77 5.66 19.90
C LEU A 358 -21.86 4.57 19.74
N ASP A 359 -21.52 3.31 20.02
CA ASP A 359 -22.38 2.13 19.87
C ASP A 359 -22.89 1.90 18.42
N TRP A 360 -22.17 2.42 17.42
CA TRP A 360 -22.46 2.16 16.02
C TRP A 360 -22.00 0.75 15.63
N VAL A 361 -22.84 -0.26 15.93
CA VAL A 361 -22.58 -1.68 15.67
C VAL A 361 -22.19 -1.94 14.21
N TYR A 362 -21.13 -2.74 13.99
CA TYR A 362 -20.50 -2.99 12.68
C TYR A 362 -19.90 -1.76 11.98
N GLY A 363 -19.92 -0.60 12.63
CA GLY A 363 -19.29 0.62 12.18
C GLY A 363 -17.84 0.69 12.64
N ALA A 364 -17.01 1.40 11.88
CA ALA A 364 -15.69 1.82 12.34
C ALA A 364 -15.42 3.24 11.86
N ALA A 365 -14.61 3.96 12.62
CA ALA A 365 -14.14 5.30 12.25
C ALA A 365 -12.63 5.40 12.44
N SER A 366 -11.98 6.16 11.56
CA SER A 366 -10.59 6.54 11.75
C SER A 366 -10.30 7.96 11.27
N LEU A 367 -9.25 8.54 11.83
CA LEU A 367 -8.69 9.82 11.40
C LEU A 367 -7.19 9.61 11.21
N THR A 368 -6.73 9.83 9.98
CA THR A 368 -5.31 9.79 9.64
C THR A 368 -4.80 11.19 9.34
N THR A 369 -3.61 11.54 9.80
CA THR A 369 -2.91 12.78 9.48
C THR A 369 -1.49 12.44 9.04
N MET A 370 -1.06 13.04 7.93
CA MET A 370 0.29 12.92 7.40
C MET A 370 0.85 14.33 7.20
N VAL A 371 1.99 14.63 7.80
CA VAL A 371 2.61 15.96 7.74
C VAL A 371 4.01 15.81 7.16
N ASN A 372 4.34 16.60 6.14
CA ASN A 372 5.73 16.79 5.74
C ASN A 372 6.35 17.79 6.73
N LEU A 373 7.29 17.31 7.54
CA LEU A 373 7.88 18.09 8.63
C LEU A 373 8.82 19.19 8.13
N ASN A 374 9.28 19.11 6.89
CA ASN A 374 10.21 20.08 6.32
C ASN A 374 9.51 21.29 5.71
N ASP A 375 8.33 21.12 5.12
CA ASP A 375 7.57 22.23 4.48
C ASP A 375 6.22 22.54 5.15
N HIS A 376 5.88 21.78 6.20
CA HIS A 376 4.67 21.92 7.01
C HIS A 376 3.35 21.74 6.25
N SER A 377 3.39 21.28 5.00
CA SER A 377 2.20 20.84 4.30
C SER A 377 1.70 19.51 4.86
N TYR A 378 0.40 19.25 4.73
CA TYR A 378 -0.22 18.09 5.35
C TYR A 378 -1.42 17.53 4.57
N GLN A 379 -1.73 16.29 4.89
CA GLN A 379 -2.94 15.59 4.51
C GLN A 379 -3.70 15.16 5.77
N ILE A 380 -5.02 15.36 5.78
CA ILE A 380 -5.93 14.81 6.78
C ILE A 380 -6.97 13.93 6.09
N THR A 381 -7.20 12.75 6.65
CA THR A 381 -8.07 11.72 6.09
C THR A 381 -8.99 11.13 7.15
N PRO A 382 -10.17 11.73 7.41
CA PRO A 382 -11.25 11.04 8.10
C PRO A 382 -11.83 9.93 7.22
N GLU A 383 -12.21 8.84 7.88
CA GLU A 383 -12.73 7.64 7.23
C GLU A 383 -13.76 6.96 8.13
N ILE A 384 -14.80 6.42 7.50
CA ILE A 384 -15.80 5.56 8.13
C ILE A 384 -16.00 4.30 7.29
N SER A 385 -16.30 3.18 7.94
CA SER A 385 -16.68 1.93 7.26
C SER A 385 -17.82 1.22 7.98
N TYR A 386 -18.56 0.39 7.25
CA TYR A 386 -19.67 -0.41 7.76
C TYR A 386 -19.69 -1.79 7.12
N THR A 387 -19.79 -2.83 7.95
CA THR A 387 -19.78 -4.26 7.52
C THR A 387 -21.02 -5.04 7.99
N GLY A 388 -22.09 -4.35 8.40
CA GLY A 388 -23.27 -5.00 8.98
C GLY A 388 -24.18 -5.73 7.98
N PHE A 389 -23.87 -5.70 6.68
CA PHE A 389 -24.55 -6.49 5.67
C PHE A 389 -23.68 -7.70 5.30
N ALA A 390 -24.30 -8.88 5.22
CA ALA A 390 -23.59 -10.11 4.88
C ALA A 390 -22.82 -9.96 3.56
N ASN A 391 -21.53 -10.28 3.58
CA ASN A 391 -20.61 -10.20 2.44
C ASN A 391 -20.38 -8.80 1.87
N TRP A 392 -20.79 -7.72 2.55
CA TRP A 392 -20.59 -6.35 2.07
C TRP A 392 -19.70 -5.54 3.00
N GLU A 393 -18.83 -4.75 2.40
CA GLU A 393 -18.08 -3.67 3.05
C GLU A 393 -18.43 -2.35 2.36
N LEU A 394 -18.89 -1.38 3.13
CA LEU A 394 -19.09 0.00 2.68
C LEU A 394 -18.04 0.88 3.34
N ARG A 395 -17.38 1.75 2.58
CA ARG A 395 -16.38 2.68 3.12
C ARG A 395 -16.51 4.06 2.50
N GLY A 396 -16.39 5.08 3.33
CA GLY A 396 -16.34 6.48 2.95
C GLY A 396 -15.08 7.12 3.49
N ARG A 397 -14.34 7.83 2.63
CA ARG A 397 -13.07 8.46 2.96
C ARG A 397 -13.01 9.86 2.35
N LEU A 398 -12.69 10.87 3.15
CA LEU A 398 -12.44 12.23 2.67
C LEU A 398 -10.96 12.53 2.87
N ILE A 399 -10.26 12.93 1.81
CA ILE A 399 -8.85 13.30 1.84
C ILE A 399 -8.77 14.80 1.62
N LEU A 400 -8.13 15.51 2.54
CA LEU A 400 -7.95 16.96 2.51
C LEU A 400 -6.47 17.28 2.48
N LEU A 401 -6.04 18.07 1.50
CA LEU A 401 -4.64 18.46 1.28
C LEU A 401 -4.48 19.96 1.47
N ALA A 402 -3.51 20.37 2.27
CA ALA A 402 -3.25 21.77 2.57
C ALA A 402 -1.76 22.06 2.76
N GLY A 403 -1.37 23.30 2.47
CA GLY A 403 0.01 23.78 2.57
C GLY A 403 0.12 25.19 1.98
N GLN A 404 1.30 25.78 2.08
CA GLN A 404 1.62 27.03 1.37
C GLN A 404 1.95 26.74 -0.10
N ALA A 405 2.07 27.78 -0.92
CA ALA A 405 2.59 27.62 -2.29
C ALA A 405 3.97 26.95 -2.27
N HIS A 406 4.24 26.12 -3.28
CA HIS A 406 5.50 25.37 -3.43
C HIS A 406 5.80 24.39 -2.28
N THR A 407 4.75 23.87 -1.65
CA THR A 407 4.84 22.78 -0.65
C THR A 407 4.15 21.53 -1.15
N GLU A 408 4.65 20.36 -0.73
CA GLU A 408 4.31 19.07 -1.34
C GLU A 408 2.81 18.82 -1.47
N PHE A 409 2.05 18.91 -0.36
CA PHE A 409 0.63 18.58 -0.38
C PHE A 409 -0.21 19.68 -1.05
N ASN A 410 0.26 20.92 -1.12
CA ASN A 410 -0.41 21.96 -1.89
C ASN A 410 -0.25 21.76 -3.39
N GLU A 411 0.91 21.27 -3.83
CA GLU A 411 1.26 21.09 -5.24
C GLU A 411 0.77 19.76 -5.84
N LYS A 412 0.01 18.95 -5.09
CA LYS A 412 -0.68 17.79 -5.66
C LYS A 412 -1.77 18.24 -6.64
N THR A 413 -2.11 17.36 -7.58
CA THR A 413 -3.14 17.63 -8.61
C THR A 413 -4.54 17.88 -8.04
N THR A 414 -4.80 17.40 -6.82
CA THR A 414 -6.07 17.57 -6.11
C THR A 414 -5.87 18.35 -4.82
N SER A 415 -6.90 19.07 -4.42
CA SER A 415 -6.99 19.77 -3.13
C SER A 415 -7.76 18.95 -2.10
N ARG A 416 -8.78 18.24 -2.55
CA ARG A 416 -9.61 17.33 -1.76
C ARG A 416 -10.16 16.22 -2.64
N ARG A 417 -10.45 15.08 -2.04
CA ARG A 417 -11.03 13.92 -2.70
C ARG A 417 -11.99 13.23 -1.74
N LEU A 418 -13.23 13.04 -2.17
CA LEU A 418 -14.20 12.19 -1.48
C LEU A 418 -14.25 10.86 -2.22
N GLU A 419 -14.04 9.76 -1.50
CA GLU A 419 -14.13 8.40 -2.03
C GLU A 419 -15.24 7.66 -1.28
N ILE A 420 -16.08 6.95 -2.03
CA ILE A 420 -17.07 6.03 -1.48
C ILE A 420 -16.93 4.72 -2.25
N TYR A 421 -16.82 3.60 -1.55
CA TYR A 421 -16.91 2.29 -2.20
C TYR A 421 -17.87 1.35 -1.50
N ALA A 422 -18.39 0.43 -2.32
CA ALA A 422 -19.09 -0.76 -1.89
C ALA A 422 -18.37 -1.98 -2.47
N ARG A 423 -18.02 -2.92 -1.60
CA ARG A 423 -17.33 -4.16 -1.97
C ARG A 423 -18.18 -5.36 -1.54
N TYR A 424 -18.42 -6.27 -2.48
CA TYR A 424 -19.12 -7.53 -2.26
C TYR A 424 -18.17 -8.70 -2.36
N TYR A 425 -18.13 -9.54 -1.33
CA TYR A 425 -17.31 -10.75 -1.24
C TYR A 425 -18.10 -12.00 -1.62
N PHE A 426 -17.45 -13.00 -2.20
CA PHE A 426 -18.07 -14.29 -2.55
C PHE A 426 -17.10 -15.47 -2.44
#